data_AF-A0A409Y8L3-F1
#
_entry.id   AF-A0A409Y8L3-F1
#
_cell.length_a   1.000
_cell.length_b   1.000
_cell.length_c   1.000
_cell.angle_alpha   90.00
_cell.angle_beta   90.00
_cell.angle_gamma   90.00
#
_symmetry.space_group_name_H-M   'P 1'
#
loop_
_entity.id
_entity.type
_entity.pdbx_description
1 polymer ?
#
loop_
_entity_poly.entity_id
_entity_poly.type
_entity_poly.pdbx_seq_one_letter_code
_entity_poly.pdbx_strand_id
1 'polypeptide(L)'
;MPLIDQAPGIPIGDGVTSVGLLVTPSRIQFSRLPSEGGGTVSIDLDRCIGNVNGELTVGFQNFSQSSRNIRLSYAFGQDLGILEAECRRSDGSWVKSRINLFEYMRMFKGNLEVVYRSTESAIYGNLNKIFSGAPVGPAFAPGTQMLLDSKSPYKEDGRHWNPNHQYWEDKLGYHIWVGEVDK
;
A
#
# COMPACT_ATOMS: atom_id res chain seq x y z
N MET A 1 -12.60 1.60 -8.99
CA MET A 1 -12.75 0.38 -8.16
C MET A 1 -11.40 0.15 -7.51
N PRO A 2 -11.28 0.03 -6.18
CA PRO A 2 -9.98 -0.22 -5.56
C PRO A 2 -9.46 -1.56 -6.06
N LEU A 3 -8.31 -1.54 -6.75
CA LEU A 3 -7.77 -2.66 -7.51
C LEU A 3 -7.04 -3.68 -6.61
N ILE A 4 -7.35 -3.72 -5.32
CA ILE A 4 -6.77 -4.67 -4.36
C ILE A 4 -7.19 -6.12 -4.67
N ASP A 5 -8.37 -6.30 -5.29
CA ASP A 5 -8.94 -7.62 -5.64
C ASP A 5 -8.05 -8.47 -6.57
N GLN A 6 -7.10 -7.86 -7.28
CA GLN A 6 -6.18 -8.57 -8.17
C GLN A 6 -4.82 -8.86 -7.55
N ALA A 7 -4.56 -8.32 -6.37
CA ALA A 7 -3.27 -8.45 -5.72
C ALA A 7 -3.30 -9.68 -4.79
N PRO A 8 -2.33 -10.62 -4.87
CA PRO A 8 -2.38 -11.89 -4.13
C PRO A 8 -2.41 -11.73 -2.60
N GLY A 9 -3.31 -12.43 -1.92
CA GLY A 9 -3.50 -12.36 -0.47
C GLY A 9 -4.97 -12.36 -0.10
N ILE A 10 -5.27 -12.26 1.20
CA ILE A 10 -6.66 -12.10 1.69
C ILE A 10 -6.89 -10.65 2.12
N PRO A 11 -8.07 -10.06 1.84
CA PRO A 11 -8.42 -8.75 2.36
C PRO A 11 -8.19 -8.67 3.86
N ILE A 12 -7.75 -7.51 4.36
CA ILE A 12 -7.38 -7.41 5.78
C ILE A 12 -8.51 -7.84 6.72
N GLY A 13 -9.77 -7.51 6.38
CA GLY A 13 -10.95 -7.88 7.16
C GLY A 13 -11.15 -9.38 7.35
N ASP A 14 -10.61 -10.20 6.45
CA ASP A 14 -10.68 -11.67 6.52
C ASP A 14 -9.48 -12.29 7.23
N GLY A 15 -8.42 -11.50 7.51
CA GLY A 15 -7.16 -11.96 8.10
C GLY A 15 -6.94 -11.55 9.57
N VAL A 16 -7.82 -10.72 10.12
CA VAL A 16 -7.67 -10.12 11.46
C VAL A 16 -8.92 -10.32 12.32
N THR A 17 -8.73 -10.26 13.64
CA THR A 17 -9.81 -10.28 14.63
C THR A 17 -10.17 -8.89 15.15
N SER A 18 -9.44 -7.86 14.73
CA SER A 18 -9.64 -6.48 15.18
C SER A 18 -9.75 -5.50 14.03
N VAL A 19 -10.42 -4.37 14.29
CA VAL A 19 -10.59 -3.25 13.35
C VAL A 19 -9.35 -2.34 13.25
N GLY A 20 -8.26 -2.72 13.92
CA GLY A 20 -7.06 -1.91 14.07
C GLY A 20 -7.11 -1.02 15.32
N LEU A 21 -5.95 -0.78 15.92
CA LEU A 21 -5.74 0.13 17.03
C LEU A 21 -4.66 1.14 16.63
N LEU A 22 -4.96 2.43 16.73
CA LEU A 22 -3.98 3.48 16.52
C LEU A 22 -3.07 3.58 17.76
N VAL A 23 -1.86 3.05 17.68
CA VAL A 23 -0.87 3.01 18.79
C VAL A 23 -0.07 4.30 18.86
N THR A 24 0.23 4.90 17.70
CA THR A 24 0.78 6.25 17.56
C THR A 24 0.02 6.97 16.44
N PRO A 25 0.17 8.30 16.27
CA PRO A 25 -0.50 9.01 15.18
C PRO A 25 -0.27 8.43 13.77
N SER A 26 0.81 7.68 13.56
CA SER A 26 1.10 7.01 12.28
C SER A 26 1.06 5.48 12.36
N ARG A 27 1.15 4.85 13.54
CA ARG A 27 1.23 3.38 13.66
C ARG A 27 -0.11 2.78 14.05
N ILE A 28 -0.60 1.88 13.20
CA ILE A 28 -1.78 1.06 13.46
C ILE A 28 -1.37 -0.39 13.74
N GLN A 29 -2.04 -1.04 14.69
CA GLN A 29 -1.82 -2.42 15.09
C GLN A 29 -3.09 -3.25 14.96
N PHE A 30 -2.96 -4.45 14.41
CA PHE A 30 -4.03 -5.43 14.25
C PHE A 30 -3.73 -6.70 15.03
N SER A 31 -4.80 -7.38 15.46
CA SER A 31 -4.72 -8.73 16.01
C SER A 31 -4.99 -9.72 14.88
N ARG A 32 -4.06 -10.64 14.60
CA ARG A 32 -4.21 -11.61 13.52
C ARG A 32 -5.13 -12.76 13.92
N LEU A 33 -5.81 -13.35 12.95
CA LEU A 33 -6.47 -14.64 13.16
C LEU A 33 -5.45 -15.73 13.55
N PRO A 34 -5.84 -16.71 14.39
CA PRO A 34 -4.97 -17.86 14.69
C PRO A 34 -4.52 -18.63 13.43
N SER A 35 -5.38 -18.72 12.40
CA SER A 35 -5.03 -19.33 11.11
C SER A 35 -3.94 -18.57 10.35
N GLU A 36 -3.79 -17.27 10.60
CA GLU A 36 -2.74 -16.40 10.04
C GLU A 36 -1.52 -16.29 10.97
N GLY A 37 -1.37 -17.21 11.92
CA GLY A 37 -0.26 -17.28 12.88
C GLY A 37 -0.51 -16.59 14.22
N GLY A 38 -1.67 -15.97 14.43
CA GLY A 38 -2.04 -15.32 15.70
C GLY A 38 -1.13 -14.13 16.09
N GLY A 39 -1.29 -13.61 17.30
CA GLY A 39 -0.50 -12.45 17.78
C GLY A 39 -0.89 -11.13 17.10
N THR A 40 0.01 -10.14 17.15
CA THR A 40 -0.23 -8.79 16.64
C THR A 40 0.73 -8.43 15.52
N VAL A 41 0.24 -7.57 14.61
CA VAL A 41 1.02 -7.02 13.50
C VAL A 41 0.75 -5.53 13.42
N SER A 42 1.78 -4.73 13.18
CA SER A 42 1.65 -3.28 13.07
C SER A 42 2.19 -2.75 11.75
N ILE A 43 1.70 -1.59 11.33
CA ILE A 43 2.25 -0.89 10.17
C ILE A 43 2.34 0.61 10.46
N ASP A 44 3.46 1.20 10.05
CA ASP A 44 3.67 2.64 10.08
C ASP A 44 3.13 3.26 8.80
N LEU A 45 2.02 3.98 8.92
CA LEU A 45 1.30 4.63 7.84
C LEU A 45 2.08 5.82 7.27
N ASP A 46 3.04 6.41 7.99
CA ASP A 46 3.88 7.46 7.40
C ASP A 46 4.78 6.93 6.28
N ARG A 47 4.95 5.61 6.17
CA ARG A 47 5.71 4.99 5.08
C ARG A 47 4.92 4.92 3.78
N CYS A 48 3.59 4.98 3.84
CA CYS A 48 2.72 4.68 2.70
C CYS A 48 1.54 5.65 2.52
N ILE A 49 1.30 6.57 3.45
CA ILE A 49 0.29 7.62 3.35
C ILE A 49 0.96 8.98 3.49
N GLY A 50 0.61 9.91 2.61
CA GLY A 50 0.98 11.32 2.69
C GLY A 50 -0.25 12.23 2.69
N ASN A 51 -0.01 13.51 2.99
CA ASN A 51 -0.99 14.57 2.81
C ASN A 51 -0.69 15.33 1.52
N VAL A 52 -1.57 15.20 0.53
CA VAL A 52 -1.49 15.89 -0.77
C VAL A 52 -2.52 17.02 -0.78
N ASN A 53 -2.07 18.23 -0.41
CA ASN A 53 -2.89 19.44 -0.39
C ASN A 53 -4.24 19.28 0.36
N GLY A 54 -4.19 18.70 1.56
CA GLY A 54 -5.36 18.48 2.40
C GLY A 54 -6.04 17.12 2.21
N GLU A 55 -5.51 16.24 1.37
CA GLU A 55 -6.05 14.91 1.11
C GLU A 55 -5.10 13.81 1.59
N LEU A 56 -5.62 12.81 2.30
CA LEU A 56 -4.87 11.61 2.68
C LEU A 56 -4.75 10.70 1.46
N THR A 57 -3.53 10.43 1.02
CA THR A 57 -3.28 9.69 -0.22
C THR A 57 -2.24 8.59 -0.02
N VAL A 58 -2.57 7.37 -0.46
CA VAL A 58 -1.65 6.22 -0.44
C VAL A 58 -0.58 6.38 -1.52
N GLY A 59 0.62 5.85 -1.25
CA GLY A 59 1.78 5.96 -2.14
C GLY A 59 2.65 7.19 -1.87
N PHE A 60 2.24 8.04 -0.94
CA PHE A 60 3.01 9.16 -0.42
C PHE A 60 3.51 8.83 1.00
N GLN A 61 4.17 9.79 1.66
CA GLN A 61 4.80 9.57 2.97
C GLN A 61 4.54 10.74 3.92
N ASN A 62 4.73 10.47 5.22
CA ASN A 62 4.78 11.45 6.30
C ASN A 62 3.50 12.29 6.46
N PHE A 63 2.31 11.72 6.26
CA PHE A 63 1.05 12.45 6.44
C PHE A 63 0.92 13.02 7.86
N SER A 64 1.43 12.31 8.88
CA SER A 64 1.25 12.68 10.28
C SER A 64 1.90 14.02 10.62
N GLN A 65 2.95 14.41 9.89
CA GLN A 65 3.68 15.66 10.10
C GLN A 65 2.89 16.91 9.71
N SER A 66 1.88 16.76 8.86
CA SER A 66 1.04 17.85 8.35
C SER A 66 -0.45 17.60 8.57
N SER A 67 -0.76 16.69 9.49
CA SER A 67 -2.11 16.28 9.86
C SER A 67 -2.31 16.41 11.37
N ARG A 68 -3.55 16.63 11.82
CA ARG A 68 -3.91 16.66 13.23
C ARG A 68 -5.27 16.01 13.48
N ASN A 69 -5.60 15.77 14.74
CA ASN A 69 -6.84 15.08 15.14
C ASN A 69 -6.99 13.72 14.44
N ILE A 70 -5.85 13.01 14.28
CA ILE A 70 -5.78 11.72 13.59
C ILE A 70 -6.48 10.68 14.44
N ARG A 71 -7.43 9.96 13.84
CA ARG A 71 -8.19 8.91 14.51
C ARG A 71 -8.62 7.83 13.54
N LEU A 72 -8.78 6.62 14.06
CA LEU A 72 -9.42 5.53 13.36
C LEU A 72 -10.91 5.53 13.74
N SER A 73 -11.78 5.60 12.73
CA SER A 73 -13.22 5.53 12.94
C SER A 73 -13.67 4.07 12.98
N TYR A 74 -14.51 3.77 13.96
CA TYR A 74 -15.06 2.45 14.22
C TYR A 74 -16.56 2.47 13.93
N ALA A 75 -16.94 2.76 12.69
CA ALA A 75 -18.34 2.68 12.29
C ALA A 75 -18.69 1.21 12.01
N PHE A 76 -19.73 0.71 12.67
CA PHE A 76 -20.24 -0.65 12.42
C PHE A 76 -20.81 -0.72 10.99
N GLY A 77 -20.35 -1.67 10.17
CA GLY A 77 -20.85 -1.90 8.80
C GLY A 77 -19.76 -1.82 7.73
N GLN A 78 -20.04 -1.12 6.63
CA GLN A 78 -19.13 -0.98 5.47
C GLN A 78 -17.98 0.03 5.70
N ASP A 79 -18.02 0.76 6.81
CA ASP A 79 -17.11 1.88 7.13
C ASP A 79 -16.01 1.49 8.14
N LEU A 80 -15.55 0.23 8.08
CA LEU A 80 -14.47 -0.26 8.93
C LEU A 80 -13.10 0.23 8.45
N GLY A 81 -12.23 0.59 9.39
CA GLY A 81 -10.84 0.94 9.08
C GLY A 81 -10.67 2.31 8.41
N ILE A 82 -11.61 3.25 8.61
CA ILE A 82 -11.50 4.61 8.08
C ILE A 82 -10.54 5.42 8.95
N LEU A 83 -9.42 5.86 8.37
CA LEU A 83 -8.53 6.85 8.97
C LEU A 83 -9.06 8.25 8.67
N GLU A 84 -9.31 9.04 9.71
CA GLU A 84 -9.73 10.43 9.61
C GLU A 84 -8.65 11.36 10.17
N ALA A 85 -8.43 12.50 9.52
CA ALA A 85 -7.55 13.55 10.01
C ALA A 85 -7.97 14.93 9.48
N GLU A 86 -7.55 15.98 10.16
CA GLU A 86 -7.47 17.33 9.59
C GLU A 86 -6.11 17.52 8.94
N CYS A 87 -6.09 17.68 7.63
CA CYS A 87 -4.88 17.80 6.82
C CYS A 87 -4.64 19.27 6.43
N ARG A 88 -3.40 19.71 6.49
CA ARG A 88 -3.01 21.07 6.09
C ARG A 88 -2.90 21.17 4.57
N ARG A 89 -3.54 22.19 3.99
CA ARG A 89 -3.42 22.58 2.57
C ARG A 89 -2.18 23.44 2.33
N SER A 90 -1.82 23.63 1.06
CA SER A 90 -0.71 24.50 0.66
C SER A 90 -0.93 25.97 1.05
N ASP A 91 -2.18 26.43 1.14
CA ASP A 91 -2.56 27.76 1.61
C ASP A 91 -2.50 27.91 3.15
N GLY A 92 -2.16 26.84 3.86
CA GLY A 92 -2.09 26.79 5.31
C GLY A 92 -3.41 26.50 6.03
N SER A 93 -4.54 26.45 5.32
CA SER A 93 -5.83 26.06 5.88
C SER A 93 -5.89 24.57 6.22
N TRP A 94 -6.80 24.19 7.11
CA TRP A 94 -7.01 22.80 7.54
C TRP A 94 -8.34 22.29 7.00
N VAL A 95 -8.33 21.11 6.40
CA VAL A 95 -9.53 20.45 5.87
C VAL A 95 -9.62 19.02 6.41
N LYS A 96 -10.85 18.53 6.63
CA LYS A 96 -11.06 17.14 7.01
C LYS A 96 -10.85 16.23 5.80
N SER A 97 -10.07 15.18 6.00
CA SER A 97 -9.85 14.11 5.02
C SER A 97 -10.07 12.76 5.68
N ARG A 98 -10.49 11.79 4.87
CA ARG A 98 -10.71 10.42 5.29
C ARG A 98 -10.20 9.44 4.23
N ILE A 99 -9.71 8.29 4.66
CA ILE A 99 -9.33 7.21 3.75
C ILE A 99 -9.70 5.86 4.36
N ASN A 100 -10.26 4.96 3.54
CA ASN A 100 -10.56 3.60 3.96
C ASN A 100 -9.29 2.74 3.84
N LEU A 101 -8.66 2.38 4.96
CA LEU A 101 -7.42 1.62 4.95
C LEU A 101 -7.62 0.19 4.44
N PHE A 102 -8.82 -0.39 4.63
CA PHE A 102 -9.11 -1.77 4.26
C PHE A 102 -9.12 -1.97 2.74
N GLU A 103 -9.34 -0.91 1.97
CA GLU A 103 -9.22 -0.92 0.51
C GLU A 103 -7.77 -1.08 0.02
N TYR A 104 -6.80 -0.86 0.89
CA TYR A 104 -5.38 -0.90 0.56
C TYR A 104 -4.62 -1.94 1.39
N MET A 105 -5.25 -2.61 2.35
CA MET A 105 -4.58 -3.52 3.26
C MET A 105 -5.00 -4.97 3.04
N ARG A 106 -4.02 -5.87 3.17
CA ARG A 106 -4.23 -7.32 3.07
C ARG A 106 -3.32 -8.08 4.02
N MET A 107 -3.66 -9.34 4.26
CA MET A 107 -2.73 -10.32 4.81
C MET A 107 -2.13 -11.16 3.66
N PHE A 108 -0.82 -11.30 3.65
CA PHE A 108 -0.11 -12.17 2.71
C PHE A 108 1.03 -12.91 3.39
N LYS A 109 0.95 -14.25 3.39
CA LYS A 109 1.93 -15.15 4.04
C LYS A 109 2.20 -14.74 5.50
N GLY A 110 1.15 -14.42 6.24
CA GLY A 110 1.23 -14.00 7.65
C GLY A 110 1.67 -12.55 7.88
N ASN A 111 1.98 -11.77 6.84
CA ASN A 111 2.35 -10.36 6.98
C ASN A 111 1.19 -9.44 6.63
N LEU A 112 1.09 -8.32 7.35
CA LEU A 112 0.26 -7.19 6.96
C LEU A 112 0.94 -6.46 5.80
N GLU A 113 0.20 -6.21 4.72
CA GLU A 113 0.71 -5.47 3.57
C GLU A 113 -0.23 -4.33 3.19
N VAL A 114 0.32 -3.15 2.96
CA VAL A 114 -0.36 -2.07 2.23
C VAL A 114 0.01 -2.17 0.76
N VAL A 115 -1.00 -2.17 -0.10
CA VAL A 115 -0.90 -2.42 -1.53
C VAL A 115 -1.53 -1.25 -2.26
N TYR A 116 -0.74 -0.62 -3.11
CA TYR A 116 -1.19 0.47 -3.96
C TYR A 116 -0.77 0.20 -5.40
N ARG A 117 -1.71 0.21 -6.34
CA ARG A 117 -1.38 0.06 -7.75
C ARG A 117 -0.81 1.37 -8.26
N SER A 118 0.39 1.30 -8.83
CA SER A 118 1.01 2.44 -9.46
C SER A 118 0.18 2.95 -10.63
N THR A 119 0.31 4.24 -10.96
CA THR A 119 -0.38 4.85 -12.10
C THR A 119 0.03 4.17 -13.41
N GLU A 120 -0.78 4.33 -14.46
CA GLU A 120 -0.50 3.76 -15.79
C GLU A 120 0.93 4.06 -16.25
N SER A 121 1.43 5.28 -16.04
CA SER A 121 2.80 5.70 -16.36
C SER A 121 3.88 4.89 -15.63
N ALA A 122 3.65 4.51 -14.36
CA ALA A 122 4.57 3.69 -13.61
C ALA A 122 4.46 2.20 -13.97
N ILE A 123 3.27 1.73 -14.39
CA ILE A 123 3.09 0.42 -15.02
C ILE A 123 3.90 0.35 -16.32
N TYR A 124 3.82 1.35 -17.19
CA TYR A 124 4.64 1.44 -18.40
C TYR A 124 6.14 1.50 -18.07
N GLY A 125 6.52 2.24 -17.03
CA GLY A 125 7.90 2.26 -16.52
C GLY A 125 8.40 0.88 -16.07
N ASN A 126 7.56 0.08 -15.40
CA ASN A 126 7.91 -1.26 -14.95
C ASN A 126 7.89 -2.29 -16.09
N LEU A 127 6.97 -2.18 -17.04
CA LEU A 127 7.01 -2.98 -18.27
C LEU A 127 8.31 -2.70 -19.04
N ASN A 128 8.74 -1.43 -19.15
CA ASN A 128 10.04 -1.07 -19.75
C ASN A 128 11.26 -1.67 -19.01
N LYS A 129 11.14 -2.00 -17.72
CA LYS A 129 12.19 -2.73 -16.97
C LYS A 129 12.17 -4.24 -17.25
N ILE A 130 11.06 -4.79 -17.77
CA ILE A 130 10.86 -6.21 -18.09
C ILE A 130 11.17 -6.51 -19.57
N PHE A 131 11.10 -5.51 -20.44
CA PHE A 131 11.40 -5.64 -21.87
C PHE A 131 12.66 -4.87 -22.24
N SER A 132 13.62 -5.50 -22.92
CA SER A 132 14.78 -4.79 -23.49
C SER A 132 14.45 -4.25 -24.88
N GLY A 133 14.67 -2.95 -25.11
CA GLY A 133 14.37 -2.27 -26.38
C GLY A 133 13.13 -1.38 -26.29
N ALA A 134 13.11 -0.34 -27.14
CA ALA A 134 12.13 0.76 -27.33
C ALA A 134 10.95 0.89 -26.34
N PRO A 135 10.63 2.11 -25.86
CA PRO A 135 9.63 2.34 -24.82
C PRO A 135 8.28 1.66 -25.18
N VAL A 136 7.85 0.71 -24.35
CA VAL A 136 6.52 0.12 -24.44
C VAL A 136 5.51 1.22 -24.10
N GLY A 137 4.98 1.83 -25.15
CA GLY A 137 3.71 2.57 -25.07
C GLY A 137 2.53 1.61 -24.84
N PRO A 138 1.29 2.11 -24.94
CA PRO A 138 0.10 1.28 -24.77
C PRO A 138 0.08 0.19 -25.84
N ALA A 139 0.24 -1.06 -25.40
CA ALA A 139 0.26 -2.31 -26.18
C ALA A 139 1.59 -2.73 -26.83
N PHE A 140 1.95 -3.99 -26.54
CA PHE A 140 2.90 -4.89 -27.20
C PHE A 140 3.15 -4.55 -28.68
N ALA A 141 4.19 -3.76 -28.95
CA ALA A 141 4.68 -3.56 -30.31
C ALA A 141 5.24 -4.88 -30.86
N PRO A 142 5.00 -5.22 -32.14
CA PRO A 142 5.64 -6.37 -32.77
C PRO A 142 7.16 -6.25 -32.69
N GLY A 143 7.82 -7.23 -32.08
CA GLY A 143 9.28 -7.27 -31.93
C GLY A 143 9.81 -7.04 -30.51
N THR A 144 8.94 -6.73 -29.53
CA THR A 144 9.35 -6.64 -28.12
C THR A 144 9.74 -8.01 -27.56
N GLN A 145 11.00 -8.17 -27.12
CA GLN A 145 11.47 -9.38 -26.45
C GLN A 145 11.37 -9.23 -24.94
N MET A 146 10.75 -10.20 -24.26
CA MET A 146 10.85 -10.32 -22.81
C MET A 146 12.32 -10.46 -22.41
N LEU A 147 12.75 -9.76 -21.35
CA LEU A 147 14.04 -10.06 -20.74
C LEU A 147 14.06 -11.55 -20.38
N LEU A 148 15.15 -12.22 -20.70
CA LEU A 148 15.45 -13.54 -20.17
C LEU A 148 15.34 -13.49 -18.64
N ASP A 149 14.68 -14.49 -18.02
CA ASP A 149 14.42 -14.54 -16.57
C ASP A 149 15.66 -14.27 -15.71
N SER A 150 16.85 -14.61 -16.21
CA SER A 150 18.14 -14.38 -15.55
C SER A 150 18.54 -12.91 -15.40
N LYS A 151 17.84 -11.97 -16.06
CA LYS A 151 18.04 -10.52 -15.93
C LYS A 151 16.85 -9.80 -15.31
N SER A 152 15.79 -10.53 -14.95
CA SER A 152 14.64 -9.96 -14.25
C SER A 152 15.08 -9.44 -12.88
N PRO A 153 14.74 -8.19 -12.53
CA PRO A 153 15.06 -7.66 -11.21
C PRO A 153 14.10 -8.21 -10.12
N TYR A 154 13.10 -9.01 -10.51
CA TYR A 154 12.14 -9.66 -9.62
C TYR A 154 12.66 -11.02 -9.14
N LYS A 155 12.52 -11.28 -7.83
CA LYS A 155 12.81 -12.57 -7.20
C LYS A 155 11.80 -13.64 -7.64
N GLU A 156 12.04 -14.90 -7.22
CA GLU A 156 11.14 -16.04 -7.50
C GLU A 156 9.70 -15.81 -6.99
N ASP A 157 9.53 -15.01 -5.93
CA ASP A 157 8.21 -14.62 -5.41
C ASP A 157 7.51 -13.52 -6.24
N GLY A 158 8.13 -13.08 -7.34
CA GLY A 158 7.61 -12.06 -8.23
C GLY A 158 7.76 -10.63 -7.73
N ARG A 159 8.59 -10.38 -6.70
CA ARG A 159 8.79 -9.06 -6.09
C ARG A 159 10.19 -8.51 -6.29
N HIS A 160 10.30 -7.20 -6.43
CA HIS A 160 11.53 -6.43 -6.53
C HIS A 160 11.57 -5.39 -5.41
N TRP A 161 12.70 -5.24 -4.71
CA TRP A 161 12.83 -4.19 -3.69
C TRP A 161 13.29 -2.87 -4.32
N ASN A 162 12.53 -1.79 -4.13
CA ASN A 162 12.92 -0.45 -4.56
C ASN A 162 13.63 0.28 -3.39
N PRO A 163 14.97 0.43 -3.42
CA PRO A 163 15.72 0.98 -2.30
C PRO A 163 15.48 2.47 -2.08
N ASN A 164 15.14 3.22 -3.13
CA ASN A 164 14.96 4.67 -3.05
C ASN A 164 13.65 5.04 -2.34
N HIS A 165 12.62 4.21 -2.48
CA HIS A 165 11.30 4.47 -1.94
C HIS A 165 10.88 3.50 -0.81
N GLN A 166 11.73 2.51 -0.50
CA GLN A 166 11.59 1.57 0.61
C GLN A 166 10.28 0.74 0.58
N TYR A 167 9.91 0.27 -0.61
CA TYR A 167 8.79 -0.66 -0.83
C TYR A 167 9.16 -1.77 -1.81
N TRP A 168 8.34 -2.83 -1.84
CA TRP A 168 8.41 -3.87 -2.86
C TRP A 168 7.53 -3.53 -4.06
N GLU A 169 8.04 -3.72 -5.27
CA GLU A 169 7.28 -3.70 -6.52
C GLU A 169 6.96 -5.14 -6.93
N ASP A 170 5.71 -5.44 -7.29
CA ASP A 170 5.41 -6.69 -7.98
C ASP A 170 5.38 -6.51 -9.51
N LYS A 171 5.32 -7.63 -10.23
CA LYS A 171 5.28 -7.65 -11.71
C LYS A 171 4.04 -6.95 -12.29
N LEU A 172 2.98 -6.74 -11.51
CA LEU A 172 1.75 -6.07 -11.92
C LEU A 172 1.78 -4.56 -11.64
N GLY A 173 2.89 -4.06 -11.08
CA GLY A 173 3.10 -2.65 -10.77
C GLY A 173 2.45 -2.23 -9.46
N TYR A 174 2.26 -3.13 -8.49
CA TYR A 174 1.86 -2.74 -7.15
C TYR A 174 3.07 -2.34 -6.31
N HIS A 175 2.94 -1.26 -5.55
CA HIS A 175 3.83 -0.89 -4.46
C HIS A 175 3.32 -1.54 -3.17
N ILE A 176 4.21 -2.24 -2.47
CA ILE A 176 3.87 -3.08 -1.34
C ILE A 176 4.74 -2.68 -0.14
N TRP A 177 4.10 -2.21 0.92
CA TRP A 177 4.73 -1.94 2.21
C TRP A 177 4.34 -3.04 3.19
N VAL A 178 5.35 -3.66 3.78
CA VAL A 178 5.15 -4.78 4.71
C VAL A 178 5.21 -4.26 6.14
N GLY A 179 4.22 -4.66 6.93
CA GLY A 179 4.13 -4.40 8.36
C GLY A 179 5.11 -5.24 9.18
N GLU A 180 5.25 -4.88 10.44
CA GLU A 180 6.13 -5.51 11.41
C GLU A 180 5.32 -6.45 12.30
N VAL A 181 5.86 -7.64 12.58
CA VAL A 181 5.28 -8.53 13.60
C VAL A 181 5.82 -8.06 14.94
N ASP A 182 4.93 -7.65 15.83
CA ASP A 182 5.30 -7.28 17.19
C ASP A 182 5.56 -8.58 17.98
N LYS A 183 6.74 -8.68 18.60
CA LYS A 183 7.17 -9.86 19.38
C LYS A 183 6.66 -9.82 20.81
#